data_AF-A0A4W5LCW2-F1
#
_entry.id   AF-A0A4W5LCW2-F1
#
_cell.length_a   1.000
_cell.length_b   1.000
_cell.length_c   1.000
_cell.angle_alpha   90.00
_cell.angle_beta   90.00
_cell.angle_gamma   90.00
#
_symmetry.space_group_name_H-M   'P 1'
#
loop_
_entity.id
_entity.type
_entity.pdbx_description
1 polymer ?
#
loop_
_entity_poly.entity_id
_entity_poly.type
_entity_poly.pdbx_seq_one_letter_code
_entity_poly.pdbx_strand_id
1 'polypeptide(L)' 'MAKMRLLTFMGMAVEFKEISFDTMQQELQLEEDQVEAFVIDAVRTKMVYCKIDQTQRKVIVR' A
#
# COMPACT_ATOMS: atom_id res chain seq x y z
N MET A 1 4.71 -16.23 3.77
CA MET A 1 4.39 -15.16 4.75
C MET A 1 3.95 -13.83 4.10
N ALA A 2 3.31 -13.84 2.92
CA ALA A 2 2.86 -12.59 2.24
C ALA A 2 1.38 -12.23 2.51
N LYS A 3 0.57 -13.17 3.02
CA LYS A 3 -0.88 -12.99 3.17
C LYS A 3 -1.31 -12.06 4.31
N MET A 4 -0.57 -12.02 5.43
CA MET A 4 -0.89 -11.12 6.55
C MET A 4 -0.66 -9.65 6.17
N ARG A 5 0.46 -9.34 5.51
CA ARG A 5 0.78 -7.96 5.06
C ARG A 5 -0.28 -7.41 4.12
N LEU A 6 -0.79 -8.26 3.23
CA LEU A 6 -1.84 -7.89 2.27
C LEU A 6 -3.18 -7.64 2.95
N LEU A 7 -3.50 -8.38 4.02
CA LEU A 7 -4.69 -8.13 4.83
C LEU A 7 -4.58 -6.82 5.62
N THR A 8 -3.41 -6.53 6.22
CA THR A 8 -3.17 -5.24 6.89
C THR A 8 -3.29 -4.08 5.91
N PHE A 9 -2.70 -4.21 4.72
CA PHE A 9 -2.83 -3.21 3.67
C PHE A 9 -4.28 -3.00 3.22
N MET A 10 -5.05 -4.07 3.05
CA MET A 10 -6.48 -3.95 2.73
C MET A 10 -7.26 -3.25 3.84
N GLY A 11 -7.00 -3.57 5.11
CA GLY A 11 -7.65 -2.91 6.25
C GLY A 11 -7.36 -1.41 6.25
N MET A 12 -6.09 -1.03 6.09
CA MET A 12 -5.70 0.38 5.97
C MET A 12 -6.32 1.05 4.75
N ALA A 13 -6.38 0.35 3.61
CA ALA A 13 -6.97 0.87 2.38
C ALA A 13 -8.49 1.07 2.47
N VAL A 14 -9.16 0.34 3.36
CA VAL A 14 -10.60 0.49 3.64
C VAL A 14 -10.86 1.68 4.58
N GLU A 15 -10.04 1.87 5.60
CA GLU A 15 -10.22 2.96 6.58
C GLU A 15 -9.65 4.30 6.09
N PHE A 16 -8.54 4.28 5.36
CA PHE A 16 -7.79 5.46 4.95
C PHE A 16 -7.75 5.59 3.42
N LYS A 17 -8.39 6.63 2.90
CA LYS A 17 -8.34 6.96 1.46
C LYS A 17 -6.96 7.45 1.00
N GLU A 18 -6.16 7.98 1.91
CA GLU A 18 -4.79 8.39 1.66
C GLU A 18 -3.87 7.77 2.71
N ILE A 19 -2.85 7.05 2.25
CA ILE A 19 -1.87 6.39 3.11
C ILE A 19 -0.48 6.89 2.69
N SER A 20 0.30 7.42 3.63
CA SER A 20 1.69 7.81 3.36
C SER A 20 2.60 6.59 3.26
N PHE A 21 3.68 6.74 2.49
CA PHE A 21 4.71 5.71 2.36
C PHE A 21 5.34 5.38 3.71
N ASP A 22 5.57 6.38 4.56
CA ASP A 22 6.17 6.16 5.89
C ASP A 22 5.30 5.24 6.76
N THR A 23 3.97 5.43 6.71
CA THR A 23 3.01 4.54 7.40
C THR A 23 3.04 3.14 6.81
N MET A 24 3.10 3.01 5.49
CA MET A 24 3.24 1.70 4.85
C MET A 24 4.55 1.00 5.21
N GLN A 25 5.66 1.71 5.26
CA GLN A 25 6.97 1.17 5.63
C GLN A 25 6.95 0.65 7.06
N GLN A 26 6.34 1.39 7.99
CA GLN A 26 6.20 0.96 9.40
C GLN A 26 5.27 -0.24 9.55
N GLU A 27 4.07 -0.18 8.97
CA GLU A 27 3.05 -1.21 9.13
C GLU A 27 3.40 -2.51 8.40
N LEU A 28 3.97 -2.40 7.19
CA LEU A 28 4.33 -3.57 6.37
C LEU A 28 5.77 -4.04 6.63
N GLN A 29 6.58 -3.26 7.37
CA GLN A 29 8.01 -3.50 7.60
C GLN A 29 8.75 -3.73 6.27
N LEU A 30 8.51 -2.84 5.30
CA LEU A 30 9.06 -2.88 3.95
C LEU A 30 9.98 -1.69 3.72
N GLU A 31 11.00 -1.91 2.90
CA GLU A 31 11.79 -0.80 2.35
C GLU A 31 11.00 -0.05 1.28
N GLU A 32 11.37 1.20 1.03
CA GLU A 32 10.66 2.08 0.08
C GLU A 32 10.52 1.43 -1.31
N ASP A 33 11.59 0.79 -1.78
CA ASP A 33 11.63 0.07 -3.06
C ASP A 33 10.66 -1.13 -3.10
N GLN A 34 10.40 -1.75 -1.94
CA GLN A 34 9.47 -2.88 -1.84
C GLN A 34 8.02 -2.44 -1.67
N VAL A 35 7.77 -1.23 -1.15
CA VAL A 35 6.42 -0.68 -1.01
C VAL A 35 5.80 -0.48 -2.39
N GLU A 36 6.53 0.08 -3.36
CA GLU A 36 6.00 0.25 -4.72
C GLU A 36 5.66 -1.09 -5.39
N ALA A 37 6.57 -2.06 -5.32
CA ALA A 37 6.35 -3.40 -5.86
C ALA A 37 5.11 -4.07 -5.23
N PHE A 38 4.94 -3.90 -3.91
CA PHE A 38 3.79 -4.43 -3.18
C PHE A 38 2.47 -3.78 -3.60
N VAL A 39 2.44 -2.46 -3.75
CA VAL A 39 1.25 -1.72 -4.20
C VAL A 39 0.89 -2.12 -5.63
N ILE A 40 1.88 -2.29 -6.52
CA ILE A 40 1.66 -2.75 -7.89
C ILE A 40 1.04 -4.15 -7.91
N ASP A 41 1.53 -5.08 -7.09
CA ASP A 41 0.97 -6.43 -6.99
C ASP A 41 -0.44 -6.44 -6.38
N ALA A 42 -0.71 -5.58 -5.40
CA ALA A 42 -2.05 -5.38 -4.84
C ALA A 42 -3.06 -4.84 -5.86
N VAL A 43 -2.62 -3.91 -6.73
CA VAL A 43 -3.44 -3.43 -7.86
C VAL A 43 -3.60 -4.52 -8.92
N ARG A 44 -2.55 -5.29 -9.22
CA ARG A 44 -2.56 -6.37 -10.20
C ARG A 44 -3.54 -7.49 -9.82
N THR A 45 -3.66 -7.80 -8.54
CA THR A 45 -4.64 -8.77 -8.03
C THR A 45 -6.09 -8.28 -8.11
N LYS A 46 -6.33 -7.05 -8.58
CA LYS A 46 -7.65 -6.39 -8.67
C LYS A 46 -8.39 -6.29 -7.33
N MET A 47 -7.67 -6.48 -6.23
CA MET A 47 -8.23 -6.46 -4.90
C MET A 47 -8.38 -5.04 -4.35
N VAL A 48 -7.53 -4.12 -4.82
CA VAL A 48 -7.53 -2.71 -4.42
C VAL A 48 -7.28 -1.85 -5.66
N TYR A 49 -8.03 -0.76 -5.81
CA TYR A 49 -7.71 0.28 -6.79
C TYR A 49 -7.05 1.44 -6.05
N CYS A 50 -5.81 1.74 -6.38
CA CYS A 50 -5.11 2.87 -5.79
C CYS A 50 -4.25 3.58 -6.83
N LYS A 51 -3.89 4.82 -6.52
CA LYS A 51 -2.98 5.67 -7.27
C LYS A 51 -1.78 5.98 -6.40
N ILE A 52 -0.59 5.80 -6.93
CA ILE A 52 0.65 6.18 -6.24
C ILE A 52 0.95 7.64 -6.61
N ASP A 53 1.15 8.47 -5.61
CA ASP A 53 1.74 9.81 -5.72
C ASP A 53 3.16 9.77 -5.15
N GLN A 54 4.13 9.58 -6.04
CA GLN A 54 5.54 9.49 -5.68
C GLN A 54 6.11 10.84 -5.24
N THR A 55 5.57 11.96 -5.74
CA THR A 55 6.03 13.31 -5.37
C THR A 55 5.69 13.63 -3.92
N GLN A 56 4.49 13.22 -3.49
CA GLN A 56 4.03 13.42 -2.11
C GLN A 56 4.33 12.23 -1.19
N ARG A 57 4.95 11.15 -1.70
CA ARG A 57 5.17 9.89 -0.98
C ARG A 57 3.87 9.35 -0.36
N LYS A 58 2.80 9.32 -1.15
CA LYS A 58 1.46 8.87 -0.71
C LYS A 58 0.82 7.92 -1.71
N VAL A 59 -0.08 7.08 -1.23
CA VAL A 59 -0.94 6.22 -2.03
C VAL A 59 -2.38 6.59 -1.74
N ILE A 60 -3.11 6.93 -2.79
CA ILE A 60 -4.51 7.32 -2.76
C ILE A 60 -5.34 6.11 -3.18
N VAL A 61 -6.09 5.54 -2.25
CA VAL A 61 -7.01 4.43 -2.52
C VAL A 61 -8.32 5.00 -3.08
N ARG A 62 -8.86 4.37 -4.12
CA ARG A 62 -10.05 4.82 -4.86
C ARG A 62 -11.22 3.86 -4.71
#